data_AF-A0A519U1X2-F1
#
_entry.id   AF-A0A519U1X2-F1
#
_cell.length_a   1.000
_cell.length_b   1.000
_cell.length_c   1.000
_cell.angle_alpha   90.00
_cell.angle_beta   90.00
_cell.angle_gamma   90.00
#
_symmetry.space_group_name_H-M   'P 1'
#
loop_
_entity.id
_entity.type
_entity.pdbx_description
1 polymer ?
#
loop_
_entity_poly.entity_id
_entity_poly.type
_entity_poly.pdbx_seq_one_letter_code
_entity_poly.pdbx_strand_id
1 'polypeptide(L)'
;YGKYAGVVADVFFDHFLARNFSEFSTESLADFTQRVYARLARRTAEFPAPVQRFFPYLVQQNWLLHYAEIAGIARTLLGLSRRASPGSGMETAGEELRRNYAAYEADFRVFFPQLQAFAALTPAAP
;
A
#
# COMPACT_ATOMS: atom_id res chain seq x y z
N TYR A 1 -7.40 -16.54 3.74
CA TYR A 1 -6.02 -16.06 3.49
C TYR A 1 -4.90 -16.84 4.18
N GLY A 2 -5.15 -17.58 5.29
CA GLY A 2 -4.08 -18.34 5.97
C GLY A 2 -2.87 -17.47 6.31
N LYS A 3 -1.66 -17.91 5.96
CA LYS A 3 -0.40 -17.15 6.17
C LYS A 3 -0.34 -15.79 5.46
N TYR A 4 -1.24 -15.51 4.51
CA TYR A 4 -1.27 -14.25 3.75
C TYR A 4 -2.25 -13.22 4.33
N ALA A 5 -2.95 -13.55 5.43
CA ALA A 5 -3.91 -12.63 6.05
C ALA A 5 -3.28 -11.29 6.41
N GLY A 6 -2.06 -11.29 6.97
CA GLY A 6 -1.33 -10.07 7.30
C GLY A 6 -1.01 -9.22 6.08
N VAL A 7 -0.58 -9.84 4.96
CA VAL A 7 -0.29 -9.11 3.71
C VAL A 7 -1.56 -8.48 3.13
N VAL A 8 -2.69 -9.18 3.16
CA VAL A 8 -3.96 -8.64 2.68
C VAL A 8 -4.44 -7.49 3.55
N ALA A 9 -4.34 -7.62 4.87
CA ALA A 9 -4.69 -6.56 5.82
C ALA A 9 -3.82 -5.31 5.62
N ASP A 10 -2.50 -5.47 5.45
CA ASP A 10 -1.57 -4.36 5.16
C ASP A 10 -2.01 -3.60 3.90
N VAL A 11 -2.28 -4.31 2.80
CA VAL A 11 -2.69 -3.67 1.54
C VAL A 11 -4.05 -2.97 1.67
N PHE A 12 -4.97 -3.49 2.47
CA PHE A 12 -6.23 -2.80 2.76
C PHE A 12 -6.00 -1.53 3.57
N PHE A 13 -5.10 -1.57 4.55
CA PHE A 13 -4.79 -0.39 5.37
C PHE A 13 -4.07 0.68 4.54
N ASP A 14 -3.15 0.27 3.66
CA ASP A 14 -2.53 1.19 2.69
C ASP A 14 -3.58 1.83 1.77
N HIS A 15 -4.64 1.10 1.39
CA HIS A 15 -5.75 1.67 0.62
C HIS A 15 -6.48 2.76 1.39
N PHE A 16 -6.88 2.50 2.65
CA PHE A 16 -7.57 3.52 3.44
C PHE A 16 -6.69 4.72 3.76
N LEU A 17 -5.39 4.50 3.94
CA LEU A 17 -4.41 5.58 4.10
C LEU A 17 -4.32 6.44 2.84
N ALA A 18 -4.16 5.81 1.67
CA ALA A 18 -4.10 6.54 0.40
C ALA A 18 -5.43 7.24 0.09
N ARG A 19 -6.57 6.58 0.34
CA ARG A 19 -7.91 7.13 0.09
C ARG A 19 -8.19 8.36 0.95
N ASN A 20 -7.75 8.34 2.21
CA ASN A 20 -7.99 9.39 3.20
C ASN A 20 -6.75 10.26 3.45
N PHE A 21 -5.82 10.31 2.49
CA PHE A 21 -4.49 10.91 2.68
C PHE A 21 -4.51 12.38 3.14
N SER A 22 -5.51 13.15 2.71
CA SER A 22 -5.69 14.56 3.11
C SER A 22 -5.92 14.76 4.61
N GLU A 23 -6.31 13.72 5.33
CA GLU A 23 -6.48 13.79 6.79
C GLU A 23 -5.15 13.67 7.54
N PHE A 24 -4.12 13.12 6.88
CA PHE A 24 -2.83 12.82 7.48
C PHE A 24 -1.69 13.70 6.94
N SER A 25 -1.94 14.42 5.84
CA SER A 25 -0.95 15.22 5.14
C SER A 25 -1.59 16.48 4.56
N THR A 26 -0.85 17.59 4.59
CA THR A 26 -1.21 18.83 3.89
C THR A 26 -0.87 18.79 2.39
N GLU A 27 -0.05 17.84 1.96
CA GLU A 27 0.29 17.60 0.55
C GLU A 27 -0.73 16.64 -0.07
N SER A 28 -1.08 16.85 -1.35
CA SER A 28 -1.95 15.93 -2.08
C SER A 28 -1.27 14.57 -2.27
N LEU A 29 -2.05 13.47 -2.33
CA LEU A 29 -1.49 12.15 -2.60
C LEU A 29 -0.73 12.10 -3.94
N ALA A 30 -1.21 12.85 -4.94
CA ALA A 30 -0.60 12.93 -6.26
C ALA A 30 0.80 13.58 -6.18
N ASP A 31 0.91 14.74 -5.51
CA ASP A 31 2.18 15.43 -5.35
C ASP A 31 3.16 14.63 -4.50
N PHE A 32 2.67 14.06 -3.40
CA PHE A 32 3.45 13.15 -2.55
C PHE A 32 4.02 11.99 -3.37
N THR A 33 3.18 11.33 -4.17
CA THR A 33 3.57 10.19 -5.00
C THR A 33 4.64 10.58 -6.01
N GLN A 34 4.46 11.68 -6.75
CA GLN A 34 5.45 12.15 -7.73
C GLN A 34 6.76 12.54 -7.05
N ARG A 35 6.70 13.20 -5.89
CA ARG A 35 7.88 13.57 -5.10
C ARG A 35 8.64 12.33 -4.63
N VAL A 36 7.94 11.28 -4.18
CA VAL A 36 8.55 10.01 -3.78
C VAL A 36 9.21 9.34 -4.99
N TYR A 37 8.53 9.23 -6.13
CA TYR A 37 9.11 8.67 -7.35
C TYR A 37 10.34 9.42 -7.83
N ALA A 38 10.32 10.76 -7.83
CA ALA A 38 11.46 11.57 -8.21
C ALA A 38 12.66 11.35 -7.27
N ARG A 39 12.43 11.21 -5.96
CA ARG A 39 13.49 10.91 -4.98
C ARG A 39 14.09 9.52 -5.21
N LEU A 40 13.25 8.52 -5.40
CA LEU A 40 13.67 7.13 -5.64
C LEU A 40 14.41 6.99 -6.98
N ALA A 41 13.94 7.67 -8.04
CA ALA A 41 14.55 7.64 -9.37
C ALA A 41 16.04 8.05 -9.35
N ARG A 42 16.38 9.06 -8.54
CA ARG A 42 17.76 9.57 -8.37
C ARG A 42 18.72 8.56 -7.72
N ARG A 43 18.19 7.53 -7.06
CA ARG A 43 18.95 6.50 -6.32
C ARG A 43 18.74 5.11 -6.88
N THR A 44 18.21 5.00 -8.10
CA THR A 44 17.94 3.70 -8.74
C THR A 44 19.15 2.79 -8.81
N ALA A 45 20.37 3.35 -8.91
CA ALA A 45 21.62 2.58 -8.88
C ALA A 45 21.84 1.82 -7.55
N GLU A 46 21.25 2.27 -6.45
CA GLU A 46 21.36 1.63 -5.12
C GLU A 46 20.40 0.43 -4.98
N PHE A 47 19.42 0.30 -5.88
CA PHE A 47 18.43 -0.77 -5.78
C PHE A 47 19.02 -2.13 -6.17
N PRO A 48 18.57 -3.23 -5.55
CA PRO A 48 18.82 -4.57 -6.08
C PRO A 48 18.35 -4.69 -7.54
N ALA A 49 19.08 -5.45 -8.38
CA ALA A 49 18.77 -5.58 -9.81
C ALA A 49 17.30 -5.94 -10.13
N PRO A 50 16.59 -6.81 -9.37
CA PRO A 50 15.18 -7.05 -9.59
C PRO A 50 14.30 -5.80 -9.42
N VAL A 51 14.62 -4.95 -8.44
CA VAL A 51 13.89 -3.72 -8.15
C VAL A 51 14.19 -2.65 -9.20
N GLN A 52 15.43 -2.56 -9.69
CA GLN A 52 15.79 -1.67 -10.81
C GLN A 52 14.94 -1.96 -12.06
N ARG A 53 14.74 -3.24 -12.39
CA ARG A 53 13.91 -3.65 -13.54
C ARG A 53 12.43 -3.35 -13.34
N PHE A 54 11.95 -3.44 -12.10
CA PHE A 54 10.54 -3.28 -11.78
C PHE A 54 10.13 -1.81 -11.56
N PHE A 55 11.03 -0.98 -11.05
CA PHE A 55 10.77 0.41 -10.67
C PHE A 55 10.15 1.27 -11.80
N PRO A 56 10.61 1.20 -13.07
CA PRO A 56 9.99 1.96 -14.16
C PRO A 56 8.50 1.66 -14.34
N TYR A 57 8.07 0.40 -14.16
CA TYR A 57 6.66 0.03 -14.26
C TYR A 57 5.84 0.56 -13.10
N LEU A 58 6.39 0.54 -11.88
CA LEU A 58 5.76 1.10 -10.69
C LEU A 58 5.47 2.60 -10.88
N VAL A 59 6.45 3.34 -11.41
CA VAL A 59 6.32 4.78 -11.71
C VAL A 59 5.34 5.01 -12.85
N GLN A 60 5.53 4.36 -13.99
CA GLN A 60 4.69 4.55 -15.18
C GLN A 60 3.20 4.26 -14.91
N GLN A 61 2.94 3.26 -14.08
CA GLN A 61 1.59 2.86 -13.71
C GLN A 61 1.10 3.57 -12.43
N ASN A 62 1.81 4.58 -11.91
CA ASN A 62 1.41 5.36 -10.73
C ASN A 62 0.86 4.52 -9.57
N TRP A 63 1.55 3.43 -9.21
CA TRP A 63 1.04 2.47 -8.23
C TRP A 63 0.62 3.11 -6.90
N LEU A 64 1.48 3.92 -6.27
CA LEU A 64 1.18 4.56 -4.99
C LEU A 64 -0.10 5.42 -5.04
N LEU A 65 -0.38 6.07 -6.17
CA LEU A 65 -1.60 6.85 -6.34
C LEU A 65 -2.82 5.94 -6.43
N HIS A 66 -2.73 4.87 -7.23
CA HIS A 66 -3.84 3.93 -7.41
C HIS A 66 -4.16 3.08 -6.19
N TYR A 67 -3.33 3.09 -5.15
CA TYR A 67 -3.71 2.49 -3.88
C TYR A 67 -4.97 3.16 -3.29
N ALA A 68 -5.26 4.42 -3.62
CA ALA A 68 -6.52 5.08 -3.24
C ALA A 68 -7.77 4.47 -3.93
N GLU A 69 -7.59 3.57 -4.90
CA GLU A 69 -8.66 2.93 -5.66
C GLU A 69 -8.71 1.43 -5.36
N ILE A 70 -9.92 0.89 -5.16
CA ILE A 70 -10.14 -0.55 -4.95
C ILE A 70 -9.57 -1.37 -6.13
N ALA A 71 -9.73 -0.86 -7.36
CA ALA A 71 -9.20 -1.51 -8.55
C ALA A 71 -7.66 -1.58 -8.56
N GLY A 72 -6.99 -0.54 -8.03
CA GLY A 72 -5.54 -0.49 -7.91
C GLY A 72 -5.02 -1.55 -6.97
N ILE A 73 -5.55 -1.63 -5.74
CA ILE A 73 -5.10 -2.65 -4.79
C ILE A 73 -5.53 -4.08 -5.17
N ALA A 74 -6.67 -4.26 -5.85
CA ALA A 74 -7.04 -5.57 -6.40
C ALA A 74 -6.00 -6.06 -7.42
N ARG A 75 -5.49 -5.16 -8.28
CA ARG A 75 -4.41 -5.48 -9.23
C ARG A 75 -3.10 -5.82 -8.50
N THR A 76 -2.76 -5.07 -7.46
CA THR A 76 -1.58 -5.34 -6.61
C THR A 76 -1.66 -6.73 -6.00
N LEU A 77 -2.79 -7.08 -5.37
CA LEU A 77 -3.01 -8.37 -4.72
C LEU A 77 -3.00 -9.52 -5.73
N LEU A 78 -3.56 -9.32 -6.94
CA LEU A 78 -3.44 -10.29 -8.03
C LEU A 78 -1.99 -10.47 -8.51
N GLY A 79 -1.19 -9.41 -8.54
CA GLY A 79 0.24 -9.49 -8.85
C GLY A 79 1.04 -10.25 -7.78
N LEU A 80 0.64 -10.12 -6.51
CA LEU A 80 1.23 -10.85 -5.39
C LEU A 80 0.81 -12.32 -5.37
N SER A 81 -0.45 -12.63 -5.71
CA SER A 81 -0.96 -14.00 -5.72
C SER A 81 -0.20 -14.91 -6.69
N ARG A 82 0.30 -14.37 -7.81
CA ARG A 82 1.15 -15.08 -8.78
C ARG A 82 2.45 -15.62 -8.20
N ARG A 83 2.93 -15.01 -7.11
CA ARG A 83 4.15 -15.42 -6.38
C ARG A 83 3.83 -16.20 -5.10
N ALA A 84 2.54 -16.38 -4.78
CA ALA A 84 2.06 -17.06 -3.59
C ALA A 84 1.86 -18.56 -3.84
N SER A 85 1.71 -19.32 -2.75
CA SER A 85 1.30 -20.72 -2.82
C SER A 85 -0.11 -20.82 -3.42
N PRO A 86 -0.43 -21.88 -4.20
CA PRO A 86 -1.78 -22.13 -4.69
C PRO A 86 -2.83 -22.06 -3.57
N GLY A 87 -3.98 -21.45 -3.85
CA GLY A 87 -5.04 -21.26 -2.86
C GLY A 87 -4.78 -20.13 -1.86
N SER A 88 -3.95 -19.14 -2.21
CA SER A 88 -3.68 -17.97 -1.35
C SER A 88 -4.94 -17.16 -1.00
N GLY A 89 -5.93 -17.16 -1.90
CA GLY A 89 -7.14 -16.33 -1.82
C GLY A 89 -6.91 -14.86 -2.16
N MET A 90 -5.66 -14.41 -2.36
CA MET A 90 -5.34 -13.01 -2.65
C MET A 90 -5.95 -12.54 -3.98
N GLU A 91 -6.20 -13.46 -4.90
CA GLU A 91 -6.89 -13.23 -6.16
C GLU A 91 -8.35 -12.72 -5.98
N THR A 92 -9.02 -13.08 -4.89
CA THR A 92 -10.39 -12.63 -4.58
C THR A 92 -10.44 -11.50 -3.55
N ALA A 93 -9.30 -11.06 -3.02
CA ALA A 93 -9.24 -10.07 -1.95
C ALA A 93 -9.85 -8.71 -2.32
N GLY A 94 -9.78 -8.32 -3.59
CA GLY A 94 -10.45 -7.10 -4.07
C GLY A 94 -11.98 -7.16 -3.95
N GLU A 95 -12.58 -8.34 -4.11
CA GLU A 95 -14.02 -8.54 -3.90
C GLU A 95 -14.37 -8.54 -2.42
N GLU A 96 -13.53 -9.16 -1.59
CA GLU A 96 -13.72 -9.15 -0.14
C GLU A 96 -13.67 -7.74 0.43
N LEU A 97 -12.71 -6.92 0.00
CA LEU A 97 -12.67 -5.52 0.38
C LEU A 97 -13.95 -4.79 0.01
N ARG A 98 -14.50 -5.00 -1.20
CA ARG A 98 -15.77 -4.36 -1.58
C ARG A 98 -16.92 -4.79 -0.68
N ARG A 99 -17.00 -6.09 -0.36
CA ARG A 99 -18.08 -6.66 0.46
C ARG A 99 -18.05 -6.14 1.89
N ASN A 100 -16.86 -5.96 2.46
CA ASN A 100 -16.67 -5.58 3.86
C ASN A 100 -16.03 -4.20 4.04
N TYR A 101 -16.16 -3.32 3.03
CA TYR A 101 -15.42 -2.06 2.96
C TYR A 101 -15.55 -1.22 4.23
N ALA A 102 -16.79 -1.00 4.68
CA ALA A 102 -17.08 -0.20 5.87
C ALA A 102 -16.52 -0.82 7.16
N ALA A 103 -16.48 -2.15 7.26
CA ALA A 103 -15.92 -2.83 8.43
C ALA A 103 -14.40 -2.63 8.51
N TYR A 104 -13.70 -2.87 7.40
CA TYR A 104 -12.25 -2.64 7.35
C TYR A 104 -11.88 -1.15 7.50
N GLU A 105 -12.71 -0.24 6.97
CA GLU A 105 -12.48 1.19 7.19
C GLU A 105 -12.63 1.53 8.67
N ALA A 106 -13.65 1.02 9.35
CA ALA A 106 -13.83 1.24 10.78
C ALA A 106 -12.63 0.72 11.58
N ASP A 107 -12.13 -0.48 11.27
CA ASP A 107 -10.93 -1.03 11.89
C ASP A 107 -9.70 -0.14 11.67
N PHE A 108 -9.48 0.33 10.43
CA PHE A 108 -8.41 1.27 10.10
C PHE A 108 -8.51 2.57 10.91
N ARG A 109 -9.72 3.15 11.00
CA ARG A 109 -9.97 4.40 11.74
C ARG A 109 -9.69 4.26 13.25
N VAL A 110 -9.89 3.07 13.80
CA VAL A 110 -9.57 2.78 15.21
C VAL A 110 -8.07 2.53 15.40
N PHE A 111 -7.44 1.77 14.50
CA PHE A 111 -6.06 1.31 14.68
C PHE A 111 -5.01 2.35 14.29
N PHE A 112 -5.17 3.02 13.15
CA PHE A 112 -4.11 3.86 12.57
C PHE A 112 -3.64 5.00 13.49
N PRO A 113 -4.52 5.72 14.23
CA PRO A 113 -4.06 6.70 15.22
C PRO A 113 -3.21 6.11 16.34
N GLN A 114 -3.50 4.88 16.77
CA GLN A 114 -2.70 4.18 17.78
C GLN A 114 -1.31 3.84 17.24
N LEU A 115 -1.23 3.42 15.98
CA LEU A 115 0.04 3.17 15.29
C LEU A 115 0.87 4.46 15.18
N GLN A 116 0.25 5.59 14.81
CA GLN A 116 0.92 6.88 14.77
C GLN A 116 1.48 7.29 16.14
N ALA A 117 0.69 7.14 17.20
CA ALA A 117 1.12 7.43 18.57
C ALA A 117 2.30 6.53 18.98
N PHE A 118 2.23 5.23 18.69
CA PHE A 118 3.32 4.29 18.98
C PHE A 118 4.61 4.65 18.23
N ALA A 119 4.51 4.96 16.94
CA ALA A 119 5.66 5.36 16.13
C ALA A 119 6.31 6.66 16.63
N ALA A 120 5.50 7.63 17.11
CA ALA A 120 6.00 8.88 17.67
C ALA A 120 6.73 8.70 19.02
N LEU A 121 6.41 7.65 19.78
CA LEU A 121 7.07 7.33 21.06
C LEU A 121 8.44 6.68 20.89
N THR A 122 8.77 6.19 19.68
CA THR A 122 10.08 5.62 19.40
C THR A 122 10.96 6.72 18.83
N PRO A 123 11.97 7.23 19.57
CA PRO A 123 12.91 8.20 19.00
C PRO A 123 13.55 7.58 17.77
N ALA A 124 13.60 8.33 16.67
CA ALA A 124 14.34 7.93 15.49
C ALA A 124 15.76 7.52 15.93
N ALA A 125 16.15 6.28 15.66
CA ALA A 125 17.50 5.82 15.95
C ALA A 125 18.50 6.80 15.32
N PRO A 126 19.56 7.20 16.06
CA PRO A 126 20.53 8.18 15.59
C PRO A 126 21.26 7.74 14.31
#